data_AF-A0AAE0BL08-F1
#
_entry.id   AF-A0AAE0BL08-F1
#
_cell.length_a   1.000
_cell.length_b   1.000
_cell.length_c   1.000
_cell.angle_alpha   90.00
_cell.angle_beta   90.00
_cell.angle_gamma   90.00
#
_symmetry.space_group_name_H-M   'P 1'
#
loop_
_entity.id
_entity.type
_entity.pdbx_description
1 polymer ?
#
loop_
_entity_poly.entity_id
_entity_poly.type
_entity_poly.pdbx_seq_one_letter_code
_entity_poly.pdbx_strand_id
1 'polypeptide(L)'
;MTANLQLCTHKSACLRRLKCSPPTAPLSRRASENSANTAFRAFVPTPRISFRGKHICRNGGSFFEDQDLSASEEKEIPPPEPVLPPGVLFMEGNENNIIRVVDIPVDAGIALAGARLLMLDHTNNVHSIYQPSSETLLSTAYWDVMGCLPPLLPAGGTLGWLGLGAGTGAHLINKYFPQQRQEGWELDGTVLEASRKFMGLAELESGDNPLEVHVSNAFEACVEGGFSGLIVDLFTHGRVLPELLEADTWKSLAERCDSCRIT
;
A
#
# COMPACT_ATOMS: atom_id res chain seq x y z
N MET A 1 -14.16 19.46 -49.93
CA MET A 1 -13.80 18.25 -50.71
C MET A 1 -13.12 17.29 -49.77
N THR A 2 -13.83 16.24 -49.38
CA THR A 2 -13.43 15.18 -48.46
C THR A 2 -12.52 14.20 -49.18
N ALA A 3 -11.32 13.96 -48.66
CA ALA A 3 -10.44 12.90 -49.11
C ALA A 3 -10.50 11.75 -48.08
N ASN A 4 -11.24 10.70 -48.44
CA ASN A 4 -11.05 9.37 -47.90
C ASN A 4 -9.75 8.80 -48.50
N LEU A 5 -8.84 8.30 -47.65
CA LEU A 5 -7.88 7.29 -48.08
C LEU A 5 -7.89 6.15 -47.07
N GLN A 6 -8.16 4.97 -47.61
CA GLN A 6 -8.31 3.70 -46.93
C GLN A 6 -7.11 2.82 -47.32
N LEU A 7 -6.78 1.87 -46.44
CA LEU A 7 -5.87 0.72 -46.56
C LEU A 7 -4.35 0.92 -46.39
N CYS A 8 -3.79 0.23 -45.40
CA CYS A 8 -2.99 -0.98 -45.69
C CYS A 8 -2.84 -1.89 -44.46
N THR A 9 -3.22 -3.16 -44.64
CA THR A 9 -2.97 -4.29 -43.74
C THR A 9 -1.69 -5.00 -44.18
N HIS A 10 -0.73 -5.23 -43.27
CA HIS A 10 0.35 -6.22 -43.41
C HIS A 10 0.93 -6.46 -42.00
N LYS A 11 0.83 -7.67 -41.43
CA LYS A 11 1.44 -8.98 -41.72
C LYS A 11 2.42 -9.28 -40.58
N SER A 12 2.10 -10.34 -39.85
CA SER A 12 2.87 -10.94 -38.77
C SER A 12 4.31 -11.25 -39.20
N ALA A 13 5.28 -10.84 -38.38
CA ALA A 13 6.65 -11.31 -38.47
C ALA A 13 6.96 -12.19 -37.25
N CYS A 14 7.14 -13.48 -37.53
CA CYS A 14 7.59 -14.52 -36.61
C CYS A 14 9.07 -14.28 -36.26
N LEU A 15 9.37 -13.93 -35.00
CA LEU A 15 10.75 -13.82 -34.50
C LEU A 15 11.21 -15.18 -33.94
N ARG A 16 12.21 -15.76 -34.60
CA ARG A 16 12.90 -16.99 -34.20
C ARG A 16 13.71 -16.74 -32.91
N ARG A 17 13.52 -17.60 -31.91
CA ARG A 17 14.33 -17.66 -30.68
C ARG A 17 15.78 -18.02 -31.02
N LEU A 18 16.73 -17.13 -30.68
CA LEU A 18 18.13 -17.47 -30.54
C LEU A 18 18.34 -18.11 -29.16
N LYS A 19 18.73 -19.39 -29.14
CA LYS A 19 19.13 -20.11 -27.92
C LYS A 19 20.55 -19.66 -27.54
N CYS A 20 20.71 -19.03 -26.39
CA CYS A 20 22.00 -18.91 -25.72
C CYS A 20 22.05 -19.92 -24.57
N SER A 21 23.05 -20.80 -24.60
CA SER A 21 23.36 -21.74 -23.52
C SER A 21 24.22 -21.05 -22.45
N PRO A 22 24.03 -21.31 -21.15
CA PRO A 22 24.91 -20.79 -20.11
C PRO A 22 26.15 -21.69 -19.94
N PRO A 23 27.32 -21.14 -19.56
CA PRO A 23 28.45 -21.95 -19.14
C PRO A 23 28.30 -22.40 -17.68
N THR A 24 28.76 -23.63 -17.43
CA THR A 24 28.77 -24.33 -16.15
C THR A 24 30.13 -24.24 -15.44
N ALA A 25 30.07 -24.41 -14.09
CA ALA A 25 31.10 -24.90 -13.15
C ALA A 25 31.88 -23.84 -12.29
N PRO A 26 32.53 -24.24 -11.16
CA PRO A 26 31.89 -24.27 -9.82
C PRO A 26 32.72 -23.68 -8.64
N LEU A 27 32.02 -23.49 -7.50
CA LEU A 27 32.42 -23.59 -6.07
C LEU A 27 33.79 -23.09 -5.56
N SER A 28 33.78 -22.23 -4.53
CA SER A 28 34.42 -22.57 -3.25
C SER A 28 33.83 -21.79 -2.06
N ARG A 29 33.67 -22.52 -0.95
CA ARG A 29 33.18 -22.06 0.36
C ARG A 29 34.26 -21.31 1.13
N ARG A 30 33.87 -20.33 1.95
CA ARG A 30 34.44 -20.18 3.29
C ARG A 30 33.37 -19.72 4.27
N ALA A 31 33.12 -20.59 5.25
CA ALA A 31 32.41 -20.28 6.48
C ALA A 31 33.34 -19.56 7.46
N SER A 32 32.78 -18.63 8.23
CA SER A 32 33.28 -18.33 9.57
C SER A 32 32.08 -18.03 10.46
N GLU A 33 31.84 -18.93 11.39
CA GLU A 33 30.90 -18.84 12.50
C GLU A 33 31.36 -17.81 13.54
N ASN A 34 30.39 -17.22 14.24
CA ASN A 34 30.37 -16.74 15.64
C ASN A 34 29.28 -15.65 15.71
N SER A 35 28.35 -15.58 16.67
CA SER A 35 28.14 -16.26 17.94
C SER A 35 26.67 -16.03 18.33
N ALA A 36 26.18 -16.91 19.19
CA ALA A 36 24.88 -16.96 19.83
C ALA A 36 24.33 -15.62 20.35
N ASN A 37 23.00 -15.46 20.27
CA ASN A 37 22.25 -15.02 21.44
C ASN A 37 20.83 -15.59 21.45
N THR A 38 20.52 -16.25 22.55
CA THR A 38 19.27 -16.93 22.87
C THR A 38 18.65 -16.19 24.04
N ALA A 39 17.41 -15.71 23.90
CA ALA A 39 16.55 -15.38 25.05
C ALA A 39 15.08 -15.28 24.57
N PHE A 40 14.29 -16.32 24.82
CA PHE A 40 13.34 -16.46 25.93
C PHE A 40 11.93 -15.98 25.59
N ARG A 41 11.05 -16.97 25.31
CA ARG A 41 9.59 -16.84 25.28
C ARG A 41 9.07 -16.54 26.69
N ALA A 42 8.17 -15.57 26.82
CA ALA A 42 7.28 -15.45 27.97
C ALA A 42 5.82 -15.51 27.49
N PHE A 43 5.12 -16.54 27.93
CA PHE A 43 3.71 -16.81 27.74
C PHE A 43 2.96 -16.21 28.93
N VAL A 44 2.02 -15.29 28.69
CA VAL A 44 1.17 -14.72 29.75
C VAL A 44 -0.24 -15.33 29.63
N PRO A 45 -0.72 -16.11 30.62
CA PRO A 45 -2.06 -16.67 30.59
C PRO A 45 -3.11 -15.66 31.09
N THR A 46 -4.26 -15.63 30.41
CA THR A 46 -5.47 -14.90 30.81
C THR A 46 -6.18 -15.55 32.01
N PRO A 47 -6.77 -14.77 32.92
CA PRO A 47 -7.57 -15.33 34.01
C PRO A 47 -9.00 -15.65 33.55
N ARG A 48 -9.42 -16.91 33.74
CA ARG A 48 -10.83 -17.32 33.70
C ARG A 48 -11.52 -16.92 35.00
N ILE A 49 -12.51 -16.05 34.92
CA ILE A 49 -13.43 -15.78 36.03
C ILE A 49 -14.53 -16.84 36.03
N SER A 50 -14.64 -17.58 37.15
CA SER A 50 -15.68 -18.57 37.43
C SER A 50 -16.62 -18.00 38.48
N PHE A 51 -17.89 -17.82 38.15
CA PHE A 51 -18.95 -17.55 39.13
C PHE A 51 -19.70 -18.84 39.44
N ARG A 52 -19.51 -19.35 40.67
CA ARG A 52 -20.41 -20.32 41.32
C ARG A 52 -21.43 -19.55 42.15
N GLY A 53 -22.71 -19.68 41.83
CA GLY A 53 -23.80 -19.24 42.71
C GLY A 53 -24.08 -20.23 43.83
N LYS A 54 -24.59 -19.75 44.97
CA LYS A 54 -25.94 -20.05 45.49
C LYS A 54 -26.17 -19.56 46.94
N HIS A 55 -27.34 -18.94 47.11
CA HIS A 55 -28.26 -18.89 48.25
C HIS A 55 -27.83 -18.32 49.61
N ILE A 56 -28.67 -17.41 50.14
CA ILE A 56 -29.30 -17.47 51.48
C ILE A 56 -30.57 -16.58 51.50
N CYS A 57 -31.44 -16.86 52.47
CA CYS A 57 -32.89 -16.76 52.54
C CYS A 57 -33.57 -15.41 52.82
N ARG A 58 -34.89 -15.44 52.61
CA ARG A 58 -35.98 -14.50 52.98
C ARG A 58 -35.91 -13.93 54.41
N ASN A 59 -36.32 -12.67 54.56
CA ASN A 59 -37.34 -12.24 55.53
C ASN A 59 -37.98 -10.90 55.09
N GLY A 60 -39.27 -10.75 55.42
CA GLY A 60 -40.15 -9.68 54.93
C GLY A 60 -39.99 -8.32 55.60
N GLY A 61 -40.52 -7.31 54.91
CA GLY A 61 -40.67 -5.93 55.36
C GLY A 61 -41.26 -5.10 54.22
N SER A 62 -42.35 -4.39 54.51
CA SER A 62 -43.15 -3.59 53.59
C SER A 62 -42.50 -2.26 53.20
N PHE A 63 -42.94 -1.77 52.03
CA PHE A 63 -43.02 -0.34 51.64
C PHE A 63 -41.71 0.36 51.28
N PHE A 64 -41.50 0.61 49.99
CA PHE A 64 -41.35 1.94 49.37
C PHE A 64 -41.37 1.75 47.84
N GLU A 65 -42.08 2.64 47.12
CA GLU A 65 -42.04 2.69 45.66
C GLU A 65 -40.60 2.85 45.18
N ASP A 66 -40.13 1.90 44.36
CA ASP A 66 -38.92 2.07 43.58
C ASP A 66 -39.17 3.21 42.59
N GLN A 67 -38.72 4.41 42.94
CA GLN A 67 -38.48 5.44 41.95
C GLN A 67 -37.36 4.92 41.05
N ASP A 68 -37.69 4.73 39.76
CA ASP A 68 -36.72 4.57 38.69
C ASP A 68 -35.73 5.74 38.75
N LEU A 69 -34.61 5.52 39.43
CA LEU A 69 -33.41 6.32 39.25
C LEU A 69 -32.90 5.99 37.86
N SER A 70 -33.40 6.74 36.87
CA SER A 70 -32.83 6.73 35.53
C SER A 70 -31.34 6.98 35.68
N ALA A 71 -30.53 5.95 35.42
CA ALA A 71 -29.10 6.10 35.25
C ALA A 71 -28.93 7.13 34.15
N SER A 72 -28.52 8.35 34.52
CA SER A 72 -28.01 9.30 33.56
C SER A 72 -26.83 8.60 32.91
N GLU A 73 -26.95 8.25 31.63
CA GLU A 73 -25.83 7.86 30.81
C GLU A 73 -24.81 9.00 30.92
N GLU A 74 -23.79 8.81 31.76
CA GLU A 74 -22.61 9.64 31.73
C GLU A 74 -22.03 9.46 30.33
N LYS A 75 -22.34 10.42 29.47
CA LYS A 75 -21.85 10.45 28.11
C LYS A 75 -20.33 10.53 28.20
N GLU A 76 -19.69 9.37 28.04
CA GLU A 76 -18.25 9.23 28.09
C GLU A 76 -17.67 10.24 27.10
N ILE A 77 -17.02 11.27 27.65
CA ILE A 77 -16.42 12.31 26.84
C ILE A 77 -15.24 11.63 26.14
N PRO A 78 -15.23 11.56 24.79
CA PRO A 78 -14.13 10.92 24.09
C PRO A 78 -12.82 11.61 24.49
N PRO A 79 -11.73 10.84 24.64
CA PRO A 79 -10.44 11.41 24.99
C PRO A 79 -10.11 12.55 24.00
N PRO A 80 -9.49 13.65 24.49
CA PRO A 80 -9.12 14.75 23.62
C PRO A 80 -8.22 14.23 22.49
N GLU A 81 -8.48 14.69 21.26
CA GLU A 81 -7.66 14.32 20.12
C GLU A 81 -6.19 14.66 20.40
N PRO A 82 -5.25 13.78 20.02
CA PRO A 82 -3.83 14.04 20.21
C PRO A 82 -3.42 15.30 19.44
N VAL A 83 -2.72 16.21 20.11
CA VAL A 83 -2.17 17.41 19.47
C VAL A 83 -0.97 16.99 18.62
N LEU A 84 -1.10 17.15 17.30
CA LEU A 84 -0.03 16.81 16.36
C LEU A 84 1.06 17.92 16.31
N PRO A 85 2.32 17.55 16.03
CA PRO A 85 3.37 18.54 15.79
C PRO A 85 3.03 19.47 14.61
N PRO A 86 3.57 20.70 14.58
CA PRO A 86 3.38 21.60 13.44
C PRO A 86 3.75 20.95 12.10
N GLY A 87 2.88 21.10 11.10
CA GLY A 87 3.05 20.51 9.78
C GLY A 87 2.70 19.02 9.68
N VAL A 88 2.37 18.34 10.78
CA VAL A 88 1.92 16.94 10.74
C VAL A 88 0.39 16.90 10.64
N LEU A 89 -0.12 16.32 9.56
CA LEU A 89 -1.56 16.15 9.31
C LEU A 89 -2.12 14.86 9.89
N PHE A 90 -1.27 13.84 10.01
CA PHE A 90 -1.63 12.52 10.50
C PHE A 90 -0.41 11.88 11.16
N MET A 91 -0.63 11.23 12.29
CA MET A 91 0.38 10.39 12.94
C MET A 91 -0.33 9.26 13.68
N GLU A 92 -0.07 8.03 13.24
CA GLU A 92 -0.45 6.81 13.95
C GLU A 92 0.70 5.83 13.92
N GLY A 93 0.75 4.92 14.88
CA GLY A 93 1.79 3.92 14.90
C GLY A 93 1.93 3.19 16.22
N ASN A 94 2.82 2.22 16.20
CA ASN A 94 3.25 1.43 17.34
C ASN A 94 4.79 1.33 17.34
N GLU A 95 5.33 0.47 18.20
CA GLU A 95 6.77 0.25 18.33
C GLU A 95 7.43 -0.24 17.02
N ASN A 96 6.67 -0.85 16.11
CA ASN A 96 7.19 -1.47 14.89
C ASN A 96 7.00 -0.61 13.63
N ASN A 97 5.94 0.20 13.56
CA ASN A 97 5.65 1.06 12.41
C ASN A 97 5.03 2.39 12.86
N ILE A 98 5.48 3.49 12.26
CA ILE A 98 4.90 4.82 12.43
C ILE A 98 4.52 5.37 11.07
N ILE A 99 3.26 5.72 10.90
CA ILE A 99 2.69 6.31 9.69
C ILE A 99 2.50 7.79 9.96
N ARG A 100 3.11 8.63 9.13
CA ARG A 100 3.05 10.09 9.24
C ARG A 100 2.72 10.72 7.91
N VAL A 101 1.80 11.67 7.92
CA VAL A 101 1.59 12.58 6.79
C VAL A 101 2.02 13.97 7.19
N VAL A 102 2.95 14.55 6.44
CA VAL A 102 3.52 15.87 6.69
C VAL A 102 3.15 16.80 5.52
N ASP A 103 2.61 17.96 5.85
CA ASP A 103 2.35 19.06 4.91
C ASP A 103 3.57 19.98 4.87
N ILE A 104 4.11 20.20 3.67
CA ILE A 104 5.25 21.09 3.48
C ILE A 104 4.73 22.49 3.11
N PRO A 105 5.08 23.54 3.86
CA PRO A 105 4.65 24.90 3.56
C PRO A 105 4.99 25.33 2.12
N VAL A 106 4.09 26.07 1.51
CA VAL A 106 4.25 26.59 0.12
C VAL A 106 5.42 27.57 0.00
N ASP A 107 5.81 28.23 1.08
CA ASP A 107 6.90 29.19 1.17
C ASP A 107 8.21 28.58 1.73
N ALA A 108 8.28 27.25 1.87
CA ALA A 108 9.43 26.55 2.44
C ALA A 108 10.73 26.72 1.62
N GLY A 109 10.67 27.24 0.38
CA GLY A 109 11.85 27.51 -0.44
C GLY A 109 12.62 26.27 -0.89
N ILE A 110 11.97 25.09 -0.88
CA ILE A 110 12.53 23.81 -1.30
C ILE A 110 11.71 23.20 -2.44
N ALA A 111 12.28 22.22 -3.15
CA ALA A 111 11.61 21.56 -4.28
C ALA A 111 10.27 20.89 -3.92
N LEU A 112 10.08 20.51 -2.65
CA LEU A 112 8.86 19.88 -2.13
C LEU A 112 7.87 20.90 -1.53
N ALA A 113 8.06 22.20 -1.71
CA ALA A 113 7.15 23.22 -1.17
C ALA A 113 5.70 22.98 -1.67
N GLY A 114 4.74 22.99 -0.74
CA GLY A 114 3.32 22.70 -1.03
C GLY A 114 2.99 21.23 -1.25
N ALA A 115 3.97 20.31 -1.13
CA ALA A 115 3.72 18.88 -1.19
C ALA A 115 3.27 18.32 0.16
N ARG A 116 2.61 17.17 0.12
CA ARG A 116 2.39 16.30 1.27
C ARG A 116 3.27 15.06 1.14
N LEU A 117 3.88 14.65 2.24
CA LEU A 117 4.77 13.51 2.30
C LEU A 117 4.15 12.44 3.19
N LEU A 118 4.06 11.21 2.68
CA LEU A 118 3.85 10.04 3.51
C LEU A 118 5.22 9.54 3.96
N MET A 119 5.39 9.37 5.26
CA MET A 119 6.59 8.82 5.88
C MET A 119 6.17 7.59 6.67
N LEU A 120 6.84 6.46 6.44
CA LEU A 120 6.59 5.21 7.13
C LEU A 120 7.78 4.83 8.01
N ASP A 121 7.54 3.92 8.93
CA ASP A 121 8.49 3.37 9.88
C ASP A 121 9.30 4.42 10.69
N HIS A 122 10.35 3.96 11.37
CA HIS A 122 11.21 4.77 12.23
C HIS A 122 12.38 5.42 11.49
N THR A 123 12.60 5.06 10.22
CA THR A 123 13.68 5.61 9.38
C THR A 123 13.38 7.04 8.93
N ASN A 124 12.12 7.47 8.99
CA ASN A 124 11.65 8.74 8.45
C ASN A 124 11.90 8.85 6.93
N ASN A 125 11.92 7.73 6.21
CA ASN A 125 11.99 7.75 4.76
C ASN A 125 10.67 8.28 4.18
N VAL A 126 10.78 9.00 3.06
CA VAL A 126 9.61 9.40 2.27
C VAL A 126 9.16 8.20 1.45
N HIS A 127 7.93 7.76 1.69
CA HIS A 127 7.29 6.62 1.02
C HIS A 127 6.25 7.05 -0.01
N SER A 128 5.82 8.31 -0.01
CA SER A 128 5.04 8.89 -1.10
C SER A 128 5.09 10.42 -1.05
N ILE A 129 4.90 11.03 -2.22
CA ILE A 129 4.81 12.47 -2.43
C ILE A 129 3.48 12.76 -3.14
N TYR A 130 2.69 13.68 -2.60
CA TYR A 130 1.47 14.18 -3.22
C TYR A 130 1.54 15.69 -3.38
N GLN A 131 1.17 16.21 -4.55
CA GLN A 131 1.26 17.64 -4.86
C GLN A 131 -0.15 18.18 -5.16
N PRO A 132 -0.95 18.51 -4.14
CA PRO A 132 -2.37 18.84 -4.31
C PRO A 132 -2.63 20.06 -5.20
N SER A 133 -1.70 21.02 -5.23
CA SER A 133 -1.86 22.30 -5.93
C SER A 133 -0.91 22.47 -7.11
N SER A 134 -0.19 21.41 -7.51
CA SER A 134 0.78 21.48 -8.60
C SER A 134 0.13 21.15 -9.94
N GLU A 135 0.45 21.96 -10.97
CA GLU A 135 0.05 21.66 -12.34
C GLU A 135 0.77 20.43 -12.91
N THR A 136 1.92 20.06 -12.35
CA THR A 136 2.65 18.82 -12.67
C THR A 136 2.51 17.82 -11.51
N LEU A 137 2.49 16.52 -11.81
CA LEU A 137 2.55 15.49 -10.77
C LEU A 137 3.94 14.83 -10.68
N LEU A 138 4.94 15.39 -11.36
CA LEU A 138 6.31 14.89 -11.30
C LEU A 138 6.87 15.08 -9.89
N SER A 139 7.22 13.96 -9.28
CA SER A 139 7.75 13.87 -7.92
C SER A 139 9.23 14.27 -7.84
N THR A 140 9.93 14.33 -8.97
CA THR A 140 11.40 14.43 -9.09
C THR A 140 12.14 13.27 -8.42
N ALA A 141 11.44 12.17 -8.19
CA ALA A 141 11.91 10.96 -7.53
C ALA A 141 11.65 9.72 -8.41
N TYR A 142 11.96 8.53 -7.88
CA TYR A 142 11.93 7.30 -8.68
C TYR A 142 10.53 6.93 -9.20
N TRP A 143 9.44 7.42 -8.59
CA TRP A 143 8.09 7.24 -9.11
C TRP A 143 7.90 7.82 -10.51
N ASP A 144 8.67 8.86 -10.88
CA ASP A 144 8.63 9.42 -12.25
C ASP A 144 9.16 8.43 -13.28
N VAL A 145 10.15 7.60 -12.89
CA VAL A 145 10.67 6.51 -13.73
C VAL A 145 9.63 5.40 -13.86
N MET A 146 8.96 5.04 -12.76
CA MET A 146 7.87 4.06 -12.79
C MET A 146 6.71 4.52 -13.68
N GLY A 147 6.40 5.82 -13.69
CA GLY A 147 5.42 6.43 -14.57
C GLY A 147 5.73 6.35 -16.06
N CYS A 148 6.95 5.95 -16.44
CA CYS A 148 7.32 5.72 -17.83
C CYS A 148 6.95 4.31 -18.34
N LEU A 149 6.36 3.44 -17.51
CA LEU A 149 5.99 2.09 -17.90
C LEU A 149 4.81 1.99 -18.89
N PRO A 150 3.70 2.77 -18.77
CA PRO A 150 2.51 2.58 -19.60
C PRO A 150 2.75 2.59 -21.12
N PRO A 151 3.62 3.43 -21.70
CA PRO A 151 3.94 3.37 -23.14
C PRO A 151 4.50 2.03 -23.64
N LEU A 152 5.00 1.18 -22.75
CA LEU A 152 5.55 -0.14 -23.09
C LEU A 152 4.50 -1.25 -23.00
N LEU A 153 3.29 -0.93 -22.51
CA LEU A 153 2.22 -1.89 -22.27
C LEU A 153 1.14 -1.82 -23.35
N PRO A 154 0.37 -2.91 -23.56
CA PRO A 154 -0.86 -2.85 -24.33
C PRO A 154 -1.81 -1.78 -23.80
N ALA A 155 -2.35 -0.95 -24.70
CA ALA A 155 -3.29 0.09 -24.33
C ALA A 155 -4.54 -0.51 -23.65
N GLY A 156 -4.92 0.04 -22.50
CA GLY A 156 -6.08 -0.42 -21.75
C GLY A 156 -5.87 -1.70 -20.94
N GLY A 157 -4.67 -2.28 -20.94
CA GLY A 157 -4.32 -3.38 -20.05
C GLY A 157 -4.35 -2.98 -18.58
N THR A 158 -4.41 -3.96 -17.68
CA THR A 158 -4.36 -3.71 -16.23
C THR A 158 -2.91 -3.65 -15.76
N LEU A 159 -2.53 -2.54 -15.12
CA LEU A 159 -1.24 -2.37 -14.46
C LEU A 159 -1.40 -2.66 -12.97
N GLY A 160 -0.61 -3.59 -12.43
CA GLY A 160 -0.62 -3.90 -11.00
C GLY A 160 0.44 -3.12 -10.22
N TRP A 161 0.05 -2.50 -9.12
CA TRP A 161 0.95 -1.91 -8.12
C TRP A 161 1.09 -2.86 -6.93
N LEU A 162 2.27 -3.45 -6.75
CA LEU A 162 2.61 -4.25 -5.58
C LEU A 162 3.32 -3.33 -4.59
N GLY A 163 2.61 -2.91 -3.55
CA GLY A 163 3.00 -1.77 -2.74
C GLY A 163 2.49 -0.51 -3.41
N LEU A 164 1.51 0.15 -2.78
CA LEU A 164 0.89 1.35 -3.32
C LEU A 164 1.41 2.60 -2.62
N GLY A 165 1.78 2.49 -1.33
CA GLY A 165 2.02 3.66 -0.50
C GLY A 165 0.78 4.55 -0.50
N ALA A 166 0.98 5.84 -0.78
CA ALA A 166 -0.11 6.79 -0.99
C ALA A 166 -0.50 7.01 -2.46
N GLY A 167 0.00 6.19 -3.39
CA GLY A 167 -0.40 6.23 -4.79
C GLY A 167 0.29 7.30 -5.63
N THR A 168 1.48 7.80 -5.26
CA THR A 168 2.24 8.81 -6.04
C THR A 168 2.38 8.41 -7.51
N GLY A 169 2.84 7.19 -7.78
CA GLY A 169 2.97 6.68 -9.13
C GLY A 169 1.61 6.47 -9.82
N ALA A 170 0.59 6.04 -9.08
CA ALA A 170 -0.75 5.83 -9.63
C ALA A 170 -1.41 7.15 -10.07
N HIS A 171 -1.21 8.21 -9.29
CA HIS A 171 -1.59 9.58 -9.64
C HIS A 171 -0.94 10.04 -10.94
N LEU A 172 0.37 9.80 -11.06
CA LEU A 172 1.15 10.15 -12.25
C LEU A 172 0.61 9.43 -13.50
N ILE A 173 0.40 8.11 -13.40
CA ILE A 173 -0.10 7.31 -14.51
C ILE A 173 -1.54 7.70 -14.87
N ASN A 174 -2.40 7.93 -13.89
CA ASN A 174 -3.79 8.34 -14.17
C ASN A 174 -3.85 9.68 -14.91
N LYS A 175 -2.98 10.63 -14.56
CA LYS A 175 -2.94 11.94 -15.23
C LYS A 175 -2.42 11.88 -16.66
N TYR A 176 -1.33 11.16 -16.89
CA TYR A 176 -0.63 11.19 -18.19
C TYR A 176 -1.01 10.04 -19.12
N PHE A 177 -1.56 8.95 -18.58
CA PHE A 177 -2.00 7.77 -19.31
C PHE A 177 -3.39 7.31 -18.81
N PRO A 178 -4.43 8.17 -18.90
CA PRO A 178 -5.75 7.91 -18.33
C PRO A 178 -6.45 6.67 -18.89
N GLN A 179 -5.99 6.13 -20.02
CA GLN A 179 -6.47 4.88 -20.60
C GLN A 179 -5.93 3.62 -19.91
N GLN A 180 -4.86 3.72 -19.12
CA GLN A 180 -4.24 2.57 -18.47
C GLN A 180 -5.03 2.20 -17.21
N ARG A 181 -5.59 0.99 -17.17
CA ARG A 181 -6.27 0.50 -15.95
C ARG A 181 -5.23 0.21 -14.87
N GLN A 182 -5.57 0.47 -13.63
CA GLN A 182 -4.67 0.31 -12.50
C GLN A 182 -5.37 -0.41 -11.35
N GLU A 183 -4.66 -1.35 -10.74
CA GLU A 183 -5.06 -1.97 -9.48
C GLU A 183 -3.86 -1.97 -8.52
N GLY A 184 -4.08 -1.71 -7.24
CA GLY A 184 -3.02 -1.57 -6.26
C GLY A 184 -3.24 -2.37 -4.99
N TRP A 185 -2.15 -2.95 -4.48
CA TRP A 185 -2.11 -3.72 -3.25
C TRP A 185 -1.31 -2.99 -2.19
N GLU A 186 -1.95 -2.70 -1.07
CA GLU A 186 -1.31 -2.18 0.14
C GLU A 186 -1.65 -3.10 1.31
N LEU A 187 -0.64 -3.45 2.11
CA LEU A 187 -0.84 -4.36 3.22
C LEU A 187 -1.43 -3.64 4.44
N ASP A 188 -1.05 -2.37 4.63
CA ASP A 188 -1.41 -1.60 5.81
C ASP A 188 -2.64 -0.72 5.55
N GLY A 189 -3.78 -1.11 6.13
CA GLY A 189 -5.04 -0.36 5.99
C GLY A 189 -4.96 1.07 6.51
N THR A 190 -4.14 1.34 7.53
CA THR A 190 -3.97 2.68 8.09
C THR A 190 -3.22 3.59 7.10
N VAL A 191 -2.29 3.05 6.31
CA VAL A 191 -1.66 3.80 5.21
C VAL A 191 -2.70 4.25 4.20
N LEU A 192 -3.65 3.36 3.82
CA LEU A 192 -4.71 3.70 2.88
C LEU A 192 -5.70 4.72 3.45
N GLU A 193 -6.08 4.61 4.72
CA GLU A 193 -6.94 5.60 5.38
C GLU A 193 -6.30 6.99 5.37
N ALA A 194 -5.04 7.10 5.78
CA ALA A 194 -4.28 8.35 5.72
C ALA A 194 -4.16 8.87 4.28
N SER A 195 -3.94 7.98 3.33
CA SER A 195 -3.75 8.32 1.91
C SER A 195 -5.05 8.84 1.28
N ARG A 196 -6.19 8.23 1.59
CA ARG A 196 -7.52 8.70 1.16
C ARG A 196 -7.82 10.08 1.72
N LYS A 197 -7.49 10.31 2.99
CA LYS A 197 -7.81 11.57 3.67
C LYS A 197 -6.89 12.72 3.28
N PHE A 198 -5.62 12.46 3.01
CA PHE A 198 -4.61 13.51 2.89
C PHE A 198 -3.80 13.48 1.61
N MET A 199 -3.79 12.38 0.85
CA MET A 199 -2.83 12.18 -0.25
C MET A 199 -3.49 12.02 -1.62
N GLY A 200 -4.78 12.33 -1.76
CA GLY A 200 -5.47 12.32 -3.06
C GLY A 200 -5.99 10.95 -3.51
N LEU A 201 -5.84 9.91 -2.67
CA LEU A 201 -6.18 8.55 -3.08
C LEU A 201 -7.69 8.34 -3.29
N ALA A 202 -8.53 9.02 -2.51
CA ALA A 202 -10.00 8.92 -2.65
C ALA A 202 -10.48 9.47 -4.01
N GLU A 203 -9.84 10.52 -4.51
CA GLU A 203 -10.10 11.08 -5.83
C GLU A 203 -9.66 10.14 -6.95
N LEU A 204 -8.60 9.34 -6.76
CA LEU A 204 -8.24 8.29 -7.71
C LEU A 204 -9.23 7.14 -7.74
N GLU A 205 -9.74 6.72 -6.59
CA GLU A 205 -10.71 5.60 -6.49
C GLU A 205 -12.09 5.96 -7.07
N SER A 206 -12.38 7.25 -7.25
CA SER A 206 -13.70 7.76 -7.70
C SER A 206 -13.69 8.44 -9.07
N GLY A 207 -12.54 8.49 -9.75
CA GLY A 207 -12.41 9.11 -11.07
C GLY A 207 -12.99 8.28 -12.24
N ASP A 208 -12.85 8.80 -13.46
CA ASP A 208 -13.38 8.17 -14.69
C ASP A 208 -12.73 6.82 -15.02
N ASN A 209 -11.46 6.65 -14.65
CA ASN A 209 -10.75 5.38 -14.71
C ASN A 209 -10.21 5.09 -13.29
N PRO A 210 -11.06 4.53 -12.41
CA PRO A 210 -10.75 4.45 -11.00
C PRO A 210 -9.60 3.48 -10.75
N LEU A 211 -8.72 3.84 -9.81
CA LEU A 211 -7.77 2.90 -9.22
C LEU A 211 -8.55 1.95 -8.30
N GLU A 212 -8.46 0.64 -8.54
CA GLU A 212 -8.96 -0.36 -7.58
C GLU A 212 -7.89 -0.64 -6.52
N VAL A 213 -8.26 -0.60 -5.24
CA VAL A 213 -7.30 -0.76 -4.13
C VAL A 213 -7.69 -1.96 -3.27
N HIS A 214 -6.69 -2.81 -3.01
CA HIS A 214 -6.83 -4.05 -2.27
C HIS A 214 -5.99 -4.01 -0.98
N VAL A 215 -6.62 -4.26 0.16
CA VAL A 215 -5.94 -4.41 1.47
C VAL A 215 -5.50 -5.87 1.63
N SER A 216 -4.34 -6.23 1.08
CA SER A 216 -3.88 -7.62 1.12
C SER A 216 -2.39 -7.79 0.80
N ASN A 217 -1.90 -9.02 0.95
CA ASN A 217 -0.54 -9.38 0.57
C ASN A 217 -0.33 -9.21 -0.94
N ALA A 218 0.53 -8.27 -1.33
CA ALA A 218 0.86 -8.02 -2.74
C ALA A 218 1.48 -9.22 -3.46
N PHE A 219 2.13 -10.15 -2.76
CA PHE A 219 2.62 -11.39 -3.37
C PHE A 219 1.49 -12.35 -3.75
N GLU A 220 0.25 -12.10 -3.35
CA GLU A 220 -0.94 -12.87 -3.74
C GLU A 220 -1.79 -12.12 -4.78
N ALA A 221 -1.34 -10.93 -5.22
CA ALA A 221 -2.04 -10.10 -6.19
C ALA A 221 -2.37 -10.85 -7.48
N CYS A 222 -3.64 -10.78 -7.88
CA CYS A 222 -4.19 -11.43 -9.05
C CYS A 222 -5.41 -10.65 -9.54
N VAL A 223 -5.60 -10.60 -10.85
CA VAL A 223 -6.74 -9.94 -11.50
C VAL A 223 -7.28 -10.83 -12.62
N GLU A 224 -8.54 -10.66 -12.97
CA GLU A 224 -9.12 -11.37 -14.11
C GLU A 224 -8.39 -10.97 -15.41
N GLY A 225 -7.97 -11.97 -16.21
CA GLY A 225 -7.16 -11.75 -17.41
C GLY A 225 -5.66 -11.53 -17.16
N GLY A 226 -5.28 -11.28 -15.90
CA GLY A 226 -3.90 -11.02 -15.48
C GLY A 226 -3.40 -9.62 -15.83
N PHE A 227 -2.13 -9.38 -15.51
CA PHE A 227 -1.55 -8.05 -15.61
C PHE A 227 -0.90 -7.82 -16.98
N SER A 228 -1.07 -6.62 -17.53
CA SER A 228 -0.29 -6.15 -18.67
C SER A 228 1.14 -5.75 -18.28
N GLY A 229 1.32 -5.33 -17.02
CA GLY A 229 2.59 -5.02 -16.40
C GLY A 229 2.45 -4.95 -14.88
N LEU A 230 3.58 -5.02 -14.18
CA LEU A 230 3.66 -4.92 -12.72
C LEU A 230 4.70 -3.88 -12.32
N ILE A 231 4.36 -3.05 -11.33
CA ILE A 231 5.30 -2.20 -10.61
C ILE A 231 5.41 -2.76 -9.19
N VAL A 232 6.65 -3.04 -8.76
CA VAL A 232 6.96 -3.60 -7.45
C VAL A 232 7.65 -2.52 -6.62
N ASP A 233 6.92 -1.93 -5.68
CA ASP A 233 7.33 -0.83 -4.79
C ASP A 233 7.20 -1.28 -3.32
N LEU A 234 7.68 -2.49 -3.02
CA LEU A 234 7.55 -3.11 -1.70
C LEU A 234 8.80 -2.88 -0.83
N PHE A 235 8.61 -2.25 0.32
CA PHE A 235 9.67 -1.98 1.29
C PHE A 235 9.21 -2.23 2.72
N THR A 236 10.17 -2.58 3.58
CA THR A 236 9.97 -2.61 5.03
C THR A 236 11.24 -2.13 5.72
N HIS A 237 11.09 -1.26 6.72
CA HIS A 237 12.22 -0.70 7.48
C HIS A 237 13.30 -0.07 6.58
N GLY A 238 12.88 0.63 5.53
CA GLY A 238 13.76 1.21 4.50
C GLY A 238 14.59 0.20 3.69
N ARG A 239 14.16 -1.07 3.62
CA ARG A 239 14.85 -2.14 2.87
C ARG A 239 13.90 -2.89 1.96
N VAL A 240 14.46 -3.42 0.88
CA VAL A 240 13.78 -4.38 0.01
C VAL A 240 13.49 -5.65 0.79
N LEU A 241 12.32 -6.23 0.59
CA LEU A 241 11.92 -7.50 1.22
C LEU A 241 12.83 -8.66 0.79
N PRO A 242 13.20 -9.57 1.70
CA PRO A 242 14.02 -10.75 1.36
C PRO A 242 13.45 -11.59 0.21
N GLU A 243 12.13 -11.69 0.11
CA GLU A 243 11.41 -12.40 -0.95
C GLU A 243 11.77 -11.86 -2.34
N LEU A 244 12.03 -10.56 -2.47
CA LEU A 244 12.43 -9.92 -3.73
C LEU A 244 13.91 -10.17 -4.09
N LEU A 245 14.68 -10.81 -3.21
CA LEU A 245 16.04 -11.27 -3.53
C LEU A 245 16.03 -12.66 -4.19
N GLU A 246 14.90 -13.37 -4.10
CA GLU A 246 14.77 -14.73 -4.61
C GLU A 246 14.28 -14.75 -6.07
N ALA A 247 15.02 -15.45 -6.93
CA ALA A 247 14.71 -15.52 -8.36
C ALA A 247 13.33 -16.15 -8.64
N ASP A 248 12.89 -17.08 -7.80
CA ASP A 248 11.59 -17.76 -7.98
C ASP A 248 10.41 -16.84 -7.70
N THR A 249 10.56 -15.85 -6.82
CA THR A 249 9.56 -14.79 -6.62
C THR A 249 9.33 -14.03 -7.92
N TRP A 250 10.40 -13.59 -8.59
CA TRP A 250 10.30 -12.87 -9.85
C TRP A 250 9.71 -13.71 -10.98
N LYS A 251 10.01 -15.02 -11.03
CA LYS A 251 9.36 -15.93 -11.99
C LYS A 251 7.86 -16.02 -11.75
N SER A 252 7.44 -16.19 -10.49
CA SER A 252 6.02 -16.23 -10.14
C SER A 252 5.30 -14.92 -10.46
N LEU A 253 5.94 -13.77 -10.25
CA LEU A 253 5.37 -12.48 -10.65
C LEU A 253 5.26 -12.36 -12.18
N ALA A 254 6.28 -12.80 -12.92
CA ALA A 254 6.27 -12.75 -14.38
C ALA A 254 5.16 -13.63 -14.99
N GLU A 255 4.87 -14.80 -14.41
CA GLU A 255 3.77 -15.68 -14.85
C GLU A 255 2.41 -14.97 -14.82
N ARG A 256 2.21 -14.01 -13.92
CA ARG A 256 0.97 -13.22 -13.82
C ARG A 256 0.84 -12.17 -14.93
N CYS A 257 1.96 -11.82 -15.58
CA CYS A 257 1.96 -11.00 -16.79
C CYS A 257 1.80 -11.85 -18.06
N ASP A 258 2.17 -13.13 -18.01
CA ASP A 258 2.19 -14.01 -19.17
C ASP A 258 0.81 -14.54 -19.57
N SER A 259 -0.19 -14.52 -18.68
CA SER A 259 -1.57 -14.86 -19.02
C SER A 259 -2.19 -13.95 -20.10
N CYS A 260 -1.62 -12.75 -20.29
CA CYS A 260 -2.01 -11.79 -21.33
C CYS A 260 -1.38 -12.05 -22.72
N ARG A 261 -0.55 -13.09 -22.91
CA ARG A 261 0.08 -13.40 -24.21
C ARG A 261 -0.69 -14.39 -25.10
N ILE A 262 -1.86 -14.85 -24.67
CA ILE A 262 -2.69 -15.81 -25.41
C ILE A 262 -4.07 -15.20 -25.70
N THR A 263 -4.13 -14.15 -26.53
CA THR A 263 -5.33 -13.84 -27.35
C THR A 263 -4.92 -13.18 -28.66
#